data_AF-A0A2G1ZWT8-F1
#
_entry.id   AF-A0A2G1ZWT8-F1
#
_cell.length_a   1.000
_cell.length_b   1.000
_cell.length_c   1.000
_cell.angle_alpha   90.00
_cell.angle_beta   90.00
_cell.angle_gamma   90.00
#
_symmetry.space_group_name_H-M   'P 1'
#
loop_
_entity.id
_entity.type
_entity.pdbx_description
1 polymer ?
#
loop_
_entity_poly.entity_id
_entity_poly.type
_entity_poly.pdbx_seq_one_letter_code
_entity_poly.pdbx_strand_id
1 'polypeptide(L)' 'MILNIAEVSNRIKLSPSTIKRLEKAGKFPAARKILASRSVWYVADIDVWITKQIGTPGDKNGVKPGGWMPSWT' A
#
# COMPACT_ATOMS: atom_id res chain seq x y z
N MET A 1 0.91 -12.56 -9.90
CA MET A 1 2.26 -11.99 -10.12
C MET A 1 2.66 -11.16 -8.89
N ILE A 2 3.92 -11.26 -8.46
CA ILE A 2 4.49 -10.57 -7.29
C ILE A 2 5.49 -9.49 -7.75
N LEU A 3 5.54 -8.37 -7.04
CA LEU A 3 6.45 -7.25 -7.30
C LEU A 3 7.35 -7.01 -6.09
N ASN A 4 8.62 -6.72 -6.35
CA ASN A 4 9.54 -6.23 -5.34
C ASN A 4 9.41 -4.69 -5.15
N ILE A 5 10.09 -4.13 -4.15
CA ILE A 5 10.01 -2.69 -3.85
C ILE A 5 10.47 -1.79 -5.00
N ALA A 6 11.44 -2.23 -5.81
CA ALA A 6 11.93 -1.46 -6.97
C ALA A 6 10.90 -1.47 -8.10
N GLU A 7 10.25 -2.61 -8.36
CA GLU A 7 9.17 -2.71 -9.33
C GLU A 7 7.94 -1.91 -8.91
N VAL A 8 7.55 -2.00 -7.63
CA VAL A 8 6.45 -1.18 -7.08
C VAL A 8 6.79 0.30 -7.23
N SER A 9 8.00 0.70 -6.84
CA SER A 9 8.50 2.07 -6.98
C SER A 9 8.43 2.58 -8.41
N ASN A 10 8.88 1.78 -9.38
CA ASN A 10 8.81 2.16 -10.79
C ASN A 10 7.37 2.27 -11.30
N ARG A 11 6.46 1.42 -10.82
CA ARG A 11 5.05 1.39 -11.26
C ARG A 11 4.25 2.59 -10.75
N ILE A 12 4.40 2.94 -9.47
CA ILE A 12 3.65 4.06 -8.87
C ILE A 12 4.44 5.37 -8.85
N LYS A 13 5.67 5.37 -9.38
CA LYS A 13 6.59 6.51 -9.43
C LYS A 13 6.82 7.17 -8.06
N LEU A 14 6.87 6.37 -7.00
CA LEU A 14 7.19 6.82 -5.64
C LEU A 14 8.50 6.20 -5.15
N SER A 15 9.26 6.96 -4.37
CA SER A 15 10.47 6.46 -3.74
C SER A 15 10.19 5.33 -2.73
N PRO A 16 11.10 4.35 -2.58
CA PRO A 16 10.98 3.25 -1.61
C PRO A 16 10.74 3.71 -0.16
N SER A 17 11.34 4.84 0.23
CA SER A 17 11.15 5.48 1.54
C SER A 17 9.72 5.98 1.74
N THR A 18 9.14 6.60 0.70
CA THR A 18 7.75 7.05 0.70
C THR A 18 6.78 5.87 0.78
N ILE A 19 7.06 4.79 0.06
CA ILE A 19 6.26 3.55 0.11
C ILE A 19 6.24 2.99 1.53
N LYS A 20 7.40 2.83 2.17
CA LYS A 20 7.50 2.38 3.57
C LYS A 20 6.75 3.29 4.54
N ARG A 21 6.80 4.61 4.31
CA ARG A 21 6.05 5.58 5.13
C ARG A 21 4.54 5.41 4.97
N LEU A 22 4.06 5.22 3.74
CA LEU A 22 2.64 5.02 3.47
C LEU A 22 2.13 3.67 3.99
N GLU A 23 2.95 2.63 3.90
CA GLU A 23 2.69 1.32 4.51
C GLU A 23 2.57 1.45 6.03
N LYS A 24 3.54 2.11 6.69
CA LYS A 24 3.48 2.39 8.14
C LYS A 24 2.26 3.22 8.52
N ALA A 25 1.82 4.11 7.64
CA ALA A 25 0.62 4.92 7.84
C ALA A 25 -0.70 4.17 7.51
N GLY A 26 -0.64 2.91 7.07
CA GLY A 26 -1.82 2.13 6.65
C GLY A 26 -2.49 2.65 5.37
N LYS A 27 -1.81 3.53 4.62
CA LYS A 27 -2.31 4.14 3.37
C LYS A 27 -1.85 3.40 2.13
N PHE A 28 -1.02 2.37 2.28
CA PHE A 28 -0.49 1.54 1.19
C PHE A 28 -0.79 0.06 1.46
N PRO A 29 -0.90 -0.79 0.43
CA PRO A 29 -1.06 -2.22 0.64
C PRO A 29 0.07 -2.80 1.48
N ALA A 30 -0.29 -3.65 2.44
CA ALA A 30 0.67 -4.30 3.33
C ALA A 30 1.61 -5.21 2.52
N ALA A 31 2.91 -5.09 2.77
CA ALA A 31 3.86 -5.97 2.13
C ALA A 31 3.77 -7.39 2.71
N ARG A 32 3.89 -8.38 1.83
CA ARG A 32 4.07 -9.77 2.21
C ARG A 32 5.56 -10.06 2.34
N LYS A 33 5.98 -10.64 3.47
CA LYS A 33 7.37 -11.06 3.66
C LYS A 33 7.53 -12.47 3.11
N ILE A 34 8.34 -12.64 2.06
CA ILE A 34 8.72 -13.98 1.56
C ILE A 34 9.96 -14.47 2.31
N LEU A 35 10.92 -13.57 2.55
CA LEU A 35 12.14 -13.82 3.34
C LEU A 35 12.25 -12.77 4.43
N ALA A 36 13.09 -13.01 5.44
CA ALA A 36 13.35 -12.08 6.54
C ALA A 36 13.65 -10.64 6.08
N SER A 37 14.33 -10.50 4.92
CA SER A 37 14.74 -9.21 4.36
C SER A 37 13.96 -8.77 3.12
N ARG A 38 13.03 -9.59 2.59
CA ARG A 38 12.35 -9.32 1.31
C ARG A 38 10.84 -9.16 1.49
N SER A 39 10.42 -7.90 1.40
CA SER A 39 9.03 -7.48 1.25
C SER A 39 8.63 -7.50 -0.23
N VAL A 40 7.47 -8.10 -0.53
CA VAL A 40 6.87 -8.12 -1.86
C VAL A 40 5.39 -7.73 -1.79
N TRP A 41 4.85 -7.30 -2.92
CA TRP A 41 3.45 -6.94 -3.08
C TRP A 41 2.82 -7.73 -4.22
N TYR A 42 1.52 -8.00 -4.14
CA TYR A 42 0.83 -8.52 -5.31
C TYR A 42 0.51 -7.37 -6.28
N VAL A 43 0.68 -7.65 -7.56
CA VAL A 43 0.32 -6.70 -8.63
C VAL A 43 -1.12 -6.23 -8.46
N ALA A 44 -2.06 -7.14 -8.17
CA ALA A 44 -3.48 -6.82 -8.02
C ALA A 44 -3.75 -5.82 -6.88
N ASP A 45 -3.09 -5.97 -5.73
CA ASP A 45 -3.24 -5.06 -4.59
C ASP A 45 -2.74 -3.65 -4.94
N ILE A 46 -1.62 -3.56 -5.67
CA ILE A 46 -1.07 -2.29 -6.16
C ILE A 46 -2.02 -1.65 -7.17
N ASP A 47 -2.57 -2.43 -8.10
CA ASP A 47 -3.48 -1.95 -9.13
C ASP A 47 -4.77 -1.37 -8.53
N VAL A 48 -5.40 -2.12 -7.62
CA VAL A 48 -6.57 -1.66 -6.84
C VAL A 48 -6.26 -0.38 -6.07
N TRP A 49 -5.06 -0.28 -5.50
CA TRP A 49 -4.64 0.94 -4.82
C TRP A 49 -4.50 2.12 -5.77
N ILE A 50 -3.88 1.94 -6.94
CA ILE A 50 -3.75 2.98 -7.96
C ILE A 50 -5.14 3.46 -8.40
N THR A 51 -6.07 2.54 -8.68
CA THR A 51 -7.45 2.89 -9.05
C THR A 51 -8.15 3.68 -7.94
N LYS A 52 -7.94 3.32 -6.67
CA LYS A 52 -8.47 4.08 -5.51
C LYS A 52 -7.88 5.49 -5.38
N GLN A 53 -6.62 5.71 -5.75
CA GLN A 53 -5.97 7.03 -5.67
C GLN A 53 -6.37 7.95 -6.82
N ILE A 54 -6.48 7.40 -8.03
CA ILE A 54 -6.85 8.20 -9.21
C ILE A 54 -8.31 8.64 -9.12
N GLY A 55 -9.15 7.86 -8.43
CA GLY A 55 -10.54 8.19 -8.19
C GLY A 55 -11.32 8.20 -9.50
N THR A 56 -12.21 7.24 -9.69
CA THR A 56 -13.37 7.50 -10.54
C THR A 56 -13.98 8.82 -10.06
N PRO A 57 -14.12 9.87 -10.90
CA PRO A 57 -14.81 11.09 -10.51
C PRO A 57 -16.30 10.73 -10.32
N GLY A 58 -16.68 10.23 -9.14
CA GLY A 58 -18.07 9.85 -8.92
C GLY A 58 -18.45 8.98 -7.72
N ASP A 59 -17.54 8.39 -6.93
CA ASP A 59 -17.98 7.47 -5.87
C ASP A 59 -17.72 8.00 -4.45
N LYS A 60 -18.82 8.34 -3.76
CA LYS A 60 -18.86 8.82 -2.36
C LYS A 60 -19.39 7.72 -1.43
N ASN A 61 -18.87 6.50 -1.43
CA ASN A 61 -19.16 5.48 -0.40
C ASN A 61 -18.03 4.42 -0.39
N GLY A 62 -17.00 4.48 0.46
CA GLY A 62 -17.09 4.19 1.89
C GLY A 62 -16.83 2.72 2.21
N VAL A 63 -15.60 2.32 2.58
CA VAL A 63 -15.30 1.27 3.59
C VAL A 63 -13.89 1.52 4.15
N LYS A 64 -13.77 1.96 5.42
CA LYS A 64 -12.55 1.86 6.22
C LYS A 64 -12.74 0.70 7.21
N PRO A 65 -12.05 -0.44 7.07
CA PRO A 65 -12.05 -1.44 8.12
C PRO A 65 -11.00 -1.11 9.19
N GLY A 66 -11.44 -1.03 10.44
CA GLY A 66 -10.67 -1.49 11.60
C GLY A 66 -9.76 -0.45 12.25
N GLY A 67 -10.13 -0.02 13.46
CA GLY A 67 -9.49 1.04 14.21
C GLY A 67 -8.10 0.73 14.77
N TRP A 68 -7.40 1.80 15.13
CA TRP A 68 -6.24 1.79 16.02
C TRP A 68 -6.30 3.02 16.93
N MET A 69 -6.50 2.79 18.22
CA MET A 69 -6.16 3.73 19.29
C MET A 69 -4.77 3.33 19.81
N PRO A 70 -3.76 4.21 19.82
CA PRO A 70 -2.59 3.97 20.65
C PRO A 70 -2.88 4.46 22.08
N SER A 71 -2.92 3.53 23.04
CA SER A 71 -2.88 3.86 24.46
C SER A 71 -1.46 4.24 24.85
N TRP A 72 -1.27 5.39 25.48
CA TRP A 72 -0.02 5.74 26.17
C TRP A 72 -0.15 5.31 27.62
N THR A 73 0.69 4.37 28.04
CA THR A 73 1.06 4.11 29.44
C THR A 73 2.52 3.72 29.45
#